data_AF-A0AAD1XX31-F1
#
_entry.id   AF-A0AAD1XX31-F1
#
_cell.length_a   1.000
_cell.length_b   1.000
_cell.length_c   1.000
_cell.angle_alpha   90.00
_cell.angle_beta   90.00
_cell.angle_gamma   90.00
#
_symmetry.space_group_name_H-M   'P 1'
#
loop_
_entity.id
_entity.type
_entity.pdbx_description
1 polymer ?
#
loop_
_entity_poly.entity_id
_entity_poly.type
_entity_poly.pdbx_seq_one_letter_code
_entity_poly.pdbx_strand_id
1 'polypeptide(L)'
;METDEDLKARLTRMQYKVTQEGGTEPPFSGKYDSHFEKGIYNCIICGSLLFKSEHKYECGCGWPGFWEKDGDIKFIKDYSFGMARTEVQCNKCNSHLGHVFNDGPEPTGLRYCINSASLNFVGSKVKNGGKFKTVKPNDAVKGPASRGFSTLQRSFMLLRRIRV
;
A
#
# COMPACT_ATOMS: atom_id res chain seq x y z
N MET A 1 12.41 -14.80 12.83
CA MET A 1 12.13 -13.47 12.24
C MET A 1 13.00 -13.35 11.01
N GLU A 2 12.51 -12.72 9.95
CA GLU A 2 13.30 -12.45 8.73
C GLU A 2 14.49 -11.53 9.07
N THR A 3 15.60 -11.63 8.34
CA THR A 3 16.74 -10.72 8.53
C THR A 3 16.50 -9.37 7.85
N ASP A 4 17.36 -8.40 8.15
CA ASP A 4 17.31 -7.09 7.50
C ASP A 4 17.54 -7.18 5.97
N GLU A 5 18.43 -8.07 5.56
CA GLU A 5 18.74 -8.35 4.15
C GLU A 5 17.54 -8.99 3.43
N ASP A 6 16.87 -9.95 4.07
CA ASP A 6 15.64 -10.57 3.54
C ASP A 6 14.55 -9.51 3.32
N LEU A 7 14.37 -8.61 4.29
CA LEU A 7 13.40 -7.53 4.22
C LEU A 7 13.74 -6.54 3.11
N LYS A 8 15.00 -6.13 2.97
CA LYS A 8 15.45 -5.24 1.89
C LYS A 8 15.32 -5.86 0.50
N ALA A 9 15.47 -7.19 0.38
CA ALA A 9 15.31 -7.89 -0.89
C ALA A 9 13.83 -8.03 -1.30
N ARG A 10 12.92 -8.20 -0.34
CA ARG A 10 11.50 -8.44 -0.58
C ARG A 10 10.66 -7.16 -0.67
N LEU A 11 11.01 -6.14 0.10
CA LEU A 11 10.24 -4.90 0.22
C LEU A 11 10.72 -3.83 -0.76
N THR A 12 9.79 -2.98 -1.20
CA THR A 12 10.18 -1.71 -1.83
C THR A 12 10.85 -0.78 -0.81
N ARG A 13 11.62 0.18 -1.29
CA ARG A 13 12.27 1.19 -0.43
C ARG A 13 11.29 1.91 0.49
N MET A 14 10.09 2.25 0.00
CA MET A 14 9.07 2.93 0.83
C MET A 14 8.50 1.98 1.89
N GLN A 15 8.20 0.73 1.54
CA GLN A 15 7.71 -0.27 2.49
C GLN A 15 8.73 -0.53 3.60
N TYR A 16 10.01 -0.67 3.25
CA TYR A 16 11.08 -0.82 4.25
C TYR A 16 11.18 0.43 5.15
N LYS A 17 11.29 1.63 4.56
CA LYS A 17 11.37 2.90 5.30
C LYS A 17 10.20 3.09 6.27
N VAL A 18 8.98 2.79 5.82
CA VAL A 18 7.80 2.90 6.68
C VAL A 18 7.84 1.83 7.77
N THR A 19 7.94 0.55 7.40
CA THR A 19 7.72 -0.55 8.35
C THR A 19 8.86 -0.76 9.35
N GLN A 20 10.10 -0.48 8.97
CA GLN A 20 11.30 -0.72 9.79
C GLN A 20 11.89 0.56 10.38
N GLU A 21 11.83 1.69 9.67
CA GLU A 21 12.44 2.96 10.10
C GLU A 21 11.43 3.96 10.68
N GLY A 22 10.15 3.58 10.80
CA GLY A 22 9.09 4.46 11.33
C GLY A 22 8.78 5.64 10.42
N GLY A 23 9.07 5.53 9.12
CA GLY A 23 8.78 6.56 8.14
C GLY A 23 7.29 6.69 7.82
N THR A 24 6.96 7.73 7.06
CA THR A 24 5.60 7.97 6.57
C THR A 24 5.65 8.17 5.05
N GLU A 25 4.75 7.52 4.31
CA GLU A 25 4.59 7.76 2.88
C GLU A 25 3.98 9.15 2.62
N PRO A 26 4.24 9.82 1.48
CA PRO A 26 3.62 11.11 1.20
C PRO A 26 2.08 11.02 1.16
N PRO A 27 1.34 12.05 1.62
CA PRO A 27 -0.12 12.04 1.58
C PRO A 27 -0.61 11.91 0.12
N PHE A 28 -1.75 11.24 -0.06
CA PHE A 28 -2.43 10.97 -1.34
C PHE A 28 -1.62 10.15 -2.36
N SER A 29 -0.45 9.64 -1.97
CA SER A 29 0.41 8.82 -2.85
C SER A 29 0.26 7.31 -2.64
N GLY A 30 -0.31 6.93 -1.50
CA GLY A 30 -0.46 5.53 -1.10
C GLY A 30 -1.49 4.77 -1.93
N LYS A 31 -1.18 3.52 -2.27
CA LYS A 31 -2.07 2.64 -3.06
C LYS A 31 -3.47 2.49 -2.44
N TYR A 32 -3.58 2.54 -1.11
CA TYR A 32 -4.81 2.18 -0.41
C TYR A 32 -5.60 3.38 0.14
N ASP A 33 -5.13 4.61 -0.06
CA ASP A 33 -5.83 5.82 0.40
C ASP A 33 -7.26 5.89 -0.19
N SER A 34 -7.37 5.91 -1.51
CA SER A 34 -8.65 5.91 -2.24
C SER A 34 -9.17 4.50 -2.60
N HIS A 35 -8.72 3.46 -1.89
CA HIS A 35 -9.14 2.07 -2.16
C HIS A 35 -10.26 1.62 -1.23
N PHE A 36 -11.39 1.18 -1.77
CA PHE A 36 -12.58 0.77 -0.98
C PHE A 36 -13.15 -0.60 -1.40
N GLU A 37 -12.36 -1.44 -2.07
CA GLU A 37 -12.79 -2.80 -2.40
C GLU A 37 -13.00 -3.67 -1.15
N LYS A 38 -13.94 -4.60 -1.23
CA LYS A 38 -14.25 -5.52 -0.14
C LYS A 38 -13.14 -6.55 0.03
N GLY A 39 -12.58 -6.61 1.24
CA GLY A 39 -11.50 -7.51 1.61
C GLY A 39 -10.89 -7.19 2.97
N ILE A 40 -9.68 -7.70 3.18
CA ILE A 40 -8.89 -7.51 4.40
C ILE A 40 -7.54 -6.89 4.08
N TYR A 41 -7.01 -6.11 5.03
CA TYR A 41 -5.70 -5.49 4.99
C TYR A 41 -4.81 -6.17 6.03
N ASN A 42 -3.81 -6.88 5.54
CA ASN A 42 -2.87 -7.63 6.36
C ASN A 42 -1.55 -6.87 6.50
N CYS A 43 -0.79 -7.16 7.55
CA CYS A 43 0.58 -6.71 7.69
C CYS A 43 1.42 -7.22 6.51
N ILE A 44 2.11 -6.32 5.80
CA ILE A 44 2.96 -6.70 4.67
C ILE A 44 4.20 -7.52 5.09
N ILE A 45 4.57 -7.46 6.36
CA ILE A 45 5.72 -8.17 6.91
C ILE A 45 5.34 -9.61 7.26
N CYS A 46 4.43 -9.79 8.22
CA CYS A 46 4.13 -11.11 8.80
C CYS A 46 2.78 -11.71 8.35
N GLY A 47 2.01 -10.99 7.54
CA GLY A 47 0.74 -11.45 6.98
C GLY A 47 -0.43 -11.51 7.97
N SER A 48 -0.29 -11.03 9.21
CA SER A 48 -1.40 -10.99 10.17
C SER A 48 -2.50 -10.04 9.73
N LEU A 49 -3.75 -10.37 10.05
CA LEU A 49 -4.89 -9.45 9.89
C LEU A 49 -4.63 -8.19 10.72
N LEU A 50 -4.88 -7.02 10.14
CA LEU A 50 -4.82 -5.72 10.82
C LEU A 50 -6.17 -5.00 10.77
N PHE A 51 -6.75 -4.88 9.57
CA PHE A 51 -7.98 -4.14 9.34
C PHE A 51 -8.86 -4.83 8.29
N LYS A 52 -10.16 -4.62 8.36
CA LYS A 52 -11.13 -4.98 7.31
C LYS A 52 -11.58 -3.74 6.54
N SER A 53 -11.90 -3.94 5.27
CA SER A 53 -12.53 -2.91 4.42
C SER A 53 -13.84 -2.36 4.97
N GLU A 54 -14.55 -3.11 5.82
CA GLU A 54 -15.78 -2.67 6.50
C GLU A 54 -15.54 -1.53 7.48
N HIS A 55 -14.34 -1.46 8.05
CA HIS A 55 -13.95 -0.43 9.00
C HIS A 55 -13.18 0.72 8.34
N LYS A 56 -12.96 0.66 7.02
CA LYS A 56 -12.31 1.72 6.25
C LYS A 56 -13.32 2.81 5.90
N TYR A 57 -12.90 4.06 5.96
CA TYR A 57 -13.71 5.20 5.56
C TYR A 57 -12.86 6.29 4.87
N GLU A 58 -13.52 7.29 4.31
CA GLU A 58 -12.86 8.44 3.67
C GLU A 58 -12.54 9.51 4.73
N CYS A 59 -11.29 9.55 5.20
CA CYS A 59 -10.84 10.54 6.20
C CYS A 59 -10.43 11.89 5.60
N GLY A 60 -10.22 11.97 4.28
CA GLY A 60 -9.62 13.14 3.61
C GLY A 60 -8.16 13.45 4.03
N CYS A 61 -7.54 12.56 4.81
CA CYS A 61 -6.24 12.78 5.43
C CYS A 61 -5.04 12.44 4.52
N GLY A 62 -5.28 11.75 3.40
CA GLY A 62 -4.26 11.35 2.42
C GLY A 62 -3.58 10.01 2.72
N TRP A 63 -4.09 9.26 3.69
CA TRP A 63 -3.69 7.90 4.01
C TRP A 63 -4.93 7.06 4.30
N PRO A 64 -4.89 5.73 4.10
CA PRO A 64 -6.03 4.88 4.45
C PRO A 64 -6.40 5.03 5.93
N GLY A 65 -7.64 5.49 6.14
CA GLY A 65 -8.26 5.68 7.45
C GLY A 65 -9.18 4.52 7.81
N PHE A 66 -9.02 3.98 9.03
CA PHE A 66 -9.92 3.00 9.61
C PHE A 66 -10.46 3.50 10.95
N TRP A 67 -11.68 3.14 11.32
CA TRP A 67 -12.27 3.54 12.60
C TRP A 67 -12.19 2.46 13.68
N GLU A 68 -11.91 1.22 13.28
CA GLU A 68 -11.69 0.08 14.17
C GLU A 68 -10.58 -0.83 13.63
N LYS A 69 -9.84 -1.46 14.56
CA LYS A 69 -8.86 -2.50 14.24
C LYS A 69 -9.49 -3.89 14.32
N ASP A 70 -9.12 -4.77 13.41
CA ASP A 70 -9.59 -6.17 13.38
C ASP A 70 -8.52 -7.16 13.84
N GLY A 71 -7.27 -6.68 13.91
CA GLY A 71 -6.10 -7.43 14.31
C GLY A 71 -5.56 -7.06 15.69
N ASP A 72 -4.45 -7.72 16.00
CA ASP A 72 -3.65 -7.42 17.18
C ASP A 72 -2.61 -6.34 16.85
N ILE A 73 -2.77 -5.19 17.52
CA ILE A 73 -2.01 -3.96 17.28
C ILE A 73 -1.52 -3.45 18.63
N LYS A 74 -0.25 -3.04 18.65
CA LYS A 74 0.40 -2.42 19.79
C LYS A 74 0.36 -0.90 19.65
N PHE A 75 0.14 -0.22 20.78
CA PHE A 75 0.16 1.24 20.87
C PHE A 75 1.42 1.68 21.60
N ILE A 76 2.13 2.66 21.03
CA ILE A 76 3.36 3.20 21.59
C ILE A 76 3.23 4.71 21.68
N LYS A 77 3.62 5.29 22.82
CA LYS A 77 3.68 6.75 22.96
C LYS A 77 4.80 7.27 22.07
N ASP A 78 4.47 8.18 21.17
CA ASP A 78 5.39 8.79 20.24
C ASP A 78 5.50 10.29 20.53
N TYR A 79 6.70 10.70 20.94
CA TYR A 79 7.04 12.10 21.25
C TYR A 79 7.94 12.73 20.17
N SER A 80 8.09 12.07 19.03
CA SER A 80 8.87 12.60 17.91
C SER A 80 8.30 13.92 17.39
N PHE A 81 9.19 14.75 16.84
CA PHE A 81 8.85 16.07 16.31
C PHE A 81 8.16 17.02 17.31
N GLY A 82 8.30 16.78 18.61
CA GLY A 82 7.71 17.61 19.66
C GLY A 82 6.19 17.45 19.83
N MET A 83 5.60 16.42 19.23
CA MET A 83 4.16 16.14 19.32
C MET A 83 3.91 14.92 20.20
N ALA A 84 2.84 14.93 21.02
CA ALA A 84 2.38 13.74 21.72
C ALA A 84 1.37 12.98 20.84
N ARG A 85 1.82 11.87 20.25
CA ARG A 85 1.01 11.00 19.38
C ARG A 85 1.01 9.57 19.92
N THR A 86 0.10 8.76 19.38
CA THR A 86 0.08 7.31 19.66
C THR A 86 0.41 6.57 18.38
N GLU A 87 1.62 6.03 18.30
CA GLU A 87 2.06 5.15 17.22
C GLU A 87 1.32 3.82 17.29
N VAL A 88 1.02 3.27 16.12
CA VAL A 88 0.36 1.99 15.91
C VAL A 88 1.36 1.06 15.22
N GLN A 89 1.65 -0.09 15.85
CA GLN A 89 2.53 -1.13 15.32
C GLN A 89 1.81 -2.49 15.25
N CYS A 90 2.24 -3.36 14.33
CA CYS A 90 1.78 -4.74 14.34
C CYS A 90 2.32 -5.47 15.58
N ASN A 91 1.46 -6.04 16.42
CA ASN A 91 1.92 -6.68 17.66
C ASN A 91 2.76 -7.94 17.42
N LYS A 92 2.61 -8.60 16.26
CA LYS A 92 3.30 -9.85 15.93
C LYS A 92 4.75 -9.65 15.47
N CYS A 93 5.05 -8.55 14.78
CA CYS A 93 6.38 -8.31 14.18
C CYS A 93 6.94 -6.92 14.45
N ASN A 94 6.28 -6.09 15.26
CA ASN A 94 6.67 -4.72 15.62
C ASN A 94 6.84 -3.76 14.43
N SER A 95 6.27 -4.08 13.26
CA SER A 95 6.36 -3.19 12.10
C SER A 95 5.51 -1.94 12.34
N HIS A 96 6.07 -0.77 12.06
CA HIS A 96 5.34 0.50 12.07
C HIS A 96 4.20 0.48 11.04
N LEU A 97 3.01 0.88 11.47
CA LEU A 97 1.82 0.99 10.63
C LEU A 97 1.45 2.46 10.39
N GLY A 98 1.44 3.27 11.45
CA GLY A 98 1.04 4.67 11.42
C GLY A 98 0.70 5.17 12.81
N HIS A 99 -0.38 5.94 12.93
CA HIS A 99 -0.82 6.53 14.20
C HIS A 99 -2.33 6.41 14.39
N VAL A 100 -2.78 6.50 15.64
CA VAL A 100 -4.19 6.61 16.00
C VAL A 100 -4.49 7.98 16.62
N PHE A 101 -5.65 8.53 16.26
CA PHE A 101 -6.15 9.83 16.70
C PHE A 101 -7.59 9.69 17.22
N ASN A 102 -8.04 10.63 18.06
CA ASN A 102 -9.39 10.64 18.65
C ASN A 102 -10.37 11.55 17.87
N ASP A 103 -10.13 11.73 16.57
CA ASP A 103 -10.91 12.56 15.64
C ASP A 103 -11.61 11.72 14.57
N GLY A 104 -11.88 10.45 14.88
CA GLY A 104 -12.56 9.53 13.98
C GLY A 104 -14.09 9.54 14.12
N PRO A 105 -14.79 8.78 13.28
CA PRO A 105 -16.24 8.68 13.34
C PRO A 105 -16.71 7.81 14.52
N GLU A 106 -18.00 7.93 14.84
CA GLU A 106 -18.72 6.95 15.67
C GLU A 106 -18.63 5.53 15.06
N PRO A 107 -18.66 4.46 15.87
CA PRO A 107 -18.94 4.43 17.31
C PRO A 107 -17.72 4.59 18.23
N THR A 108 -16.50 4.58 17.67
CA THR A 108 -15.27 4.55 18.48
C THR A 108 -14.70 5.94 18.73
N GLY A 109 -14.98 6.90 17.84
CA GLY A 109 -14.29 8.20 17.81
C GLY A 109 -12.81 8.09 17.43
N LEU A 110 -12.34 6.90 17.02
CA LEU A 110 -10.94 6.66 16.71
C LEU A 110 -10.68 6.70 15.21
N ARG A 111 -9.55 7.27 14.83
CA ARG A 111 -9.02 7.26 13.46
C ARG A 111 -7.65 6.62 13.45
N TYR A 112 -7.58 5.40 12.93
CA TYR A 112 -6.34 4.72 12.57
C TYR A 112 -5.89 5.25 11.21
N CYS A 113 -4.87 6.11 11.21
CA CYS A 113 -4.26 6.69 10.02
C CYS A 113 -3.02 5.86 9.66
N ILE A 114 -3.12 5.03 8.63
CA ILE A 114 -2.16 3.95 8.37
C ILE A 114 -1.45 4.17 7.04
N ASN A 115 -0.17 3.82 6.95
CA ASN A 115 0.55 3.85 5.69
C ASN A 115 0.12 2.67 4.79
N SER A 116 -0.21 2.94 3.53
CA SER A 116 -0.47 1.92 2.52
C SER A 116 0.73 0.97 2.36
N ALA A 117 1.94 1.52 2.47
CA ALA A 117 3.19 0.77 2.44
C ALA A 117 3.34 -0.30 3.55
N SER A 118 2.57 -0.22 4.64
CA SER A 118 2.57 -1.26 5.68
C SER A 118 1.53 -2.36 5.46
N LEU A 119 0.69 -2.22 4.44
CA LEU A 119 -0.48 -3.07 4.21
C LEU A 119 -0.34 -3.93 2.95
N ASN A 120 -0.92 -5.13 3.02
CA ASN A 120 -1.18 -5.98 1.87
C ASN A 120 -2.67 -6.32 1.82
N PHE A 121 -3.35 -5.97 0.74
CA PHE A 121 -4.78 -6.20 0.59
C PHE A 121 -5.06 -7.58 -0.01
N VAL A 122 -6.07 -8.27 0.54
CA VAL A 122 -6.61 -9.52 0.02
C VAL A 122 -8.12 -9.34 -0.19
N GLY A 123 -8.54 -9.31 -1.45
CA GLY A 123 -9.94 -9.14 -1.83
C GLY A 123 -10.80 -10.35 -1.44
N SER A 124 -12.01 -10.06 -0.96
CA SER A 124 -13.05 -11.05 -0.72
C SER A 124 -13.57 -11.55 -2.06
N LYS A 125 -13.29 -12.81 -2.42
CA LYS A 125 -13.87 -13.40 -3.63
C LYS A 125 -15.37 -13.54 -3.47
N VAL A 126 -16.14 -12.68 -4.15
CA VAL A 126 -17.58 -12.88 -4.32
C VAL A 126 -17.77 -14.09 -5.22
N LYS A 127 -18.27 -15.20 -4.66
CA LYS A 127 -18.62 -16.40 -5.42
C LYS A 127 -19.91 -16.16 -6.19
N ASN A 128 -19.83 -15.90 -7.50
CA ASN A 128 -20.91 -16.27 -8.41
C ASN A 128 -20.50 -17.57 -9.11
N GLY A 129 -21.11 -18.70 -8.69
CA GLY A 129 -21.07 -19.97 -9.43
C GLY A 129 -19.71 -20.61 -9.66
N GLY A 130 -19.21 -21.35 -8.65
CA GLY A 130 -18.34 -22.53 -8.80
C GLY A 130 -17.20 -22.52 -9.84
N LYS A 131 -16.01 -22.07 -9.42
CA LYS A 131 -14.69 -22.74 -9.60
C LYS A 131 -13.57 -21.82 -9.09
N PHE A 132 -12.75 -22.32 -8.17
CA PHE A 132 -11.63 -21.59 -7.59
C PHE A 132 -10.41 -21.65 -8.51
N LYS A 133 -9.85 -20.49 -8.90
CA LYS A 133 -8.43 -20.37 -9.26
C LYS A 133 -7.74 -19.55 -8.16
N THR A 134 -6.76 -20.16 -7.50
CA THR A 134 -5.85 -19.47 -6.57
C THR A 134 -4.92 -18.58 -7.40
N VAL A 135 -4.89 -17.29 -7.09
CA VAL A 135 -3.88 -16.37 -7.64
C VAL A 135 -2.75 -16.32 -6.61
N LYS A 136 -1.55 -16.66 -7.05
CA LYS A 136 -0.36 -16.69 -6.18
C LYS A 136 0.08 -15.25 -5.84
N PRO A 137 0.74 -15.01 -4.70
CA PRO A 137 1.06 -13.65 -4.23
C PRO A 137 2.10 -12.84 -5.03
N ASN A 138 2.53 -13.26 -6.22
CA ASN A 138 3.71 -12.69 -6.90
C ASN A 138 3.49 -12.25 -8.35
N ASP A 139 2.34 -11.67 -8.68
CA ASP A 139 2.24 -10.87 -9.90
C ASP A 139 2.73 -9.46 -9.60
N ALA A 140 4.06 -9.32 -9.66
CA ALA A 140 4.74 -8.04 -9.72
C ALA A 140 4.10 -7.19 -10.83
N VAL A 141 3.65 -6.00 -10.44
CA VAL A 141 3.25 -4.94 -11.37
C VAL A 141 4.47 -4.61 -12.23
N LYS A 142 4.56 -5.21 -13.42
CA LYS A 142 5.44 -4.72 -14.48
C LYS A 142 4.79 -3.47 -15.04
N GLY A 143 5.23 -2.30 -14.56
CA GLY A 143 4.95 -1.04 -15.24
C GLY A 143 5.47 -1.09 -16.68
N PRO A 144 4.84 -0.38 -17.62
CA PRO A 144 5.29 -0.39 -19.01
C PRO A 144 6.67 0.23 -19.11
N ALA A 145 7.60 -0.52 -19.68
CA ALA A 145 8.92 -0.03 -20.05
C ALA A 145 8.77 1.14 -21.04
N SER A 146 9.17 2.33 -20.62
CA SER A 146 9.39 3.46 -21.51
C SER A 146 10.56 3.13 -22.44
N ARG A 147 10.25 2.68 -23.66
CA ARG A 147 11.25 2.57 -24.73
C ARG A 147 11.60 3.97 -25.19
N GLY A 148 12.87 4.32 -25.04
CA GLY A 148 13.46 5.57 -25.52
C GLY A 148 13.30 5.73 -27.02
N PHE A 149 12.98 6.95 -27.43
CA PHE A 149 13.15 7.40 -28.80
C PHE A 149 14.61 7.79 -28.99
N SER A 150 15.36 6.98 -29.74
CA SER A 150 16.64 7.38 -30.32
C SER A 150 16.50 7.56 -31.83
N THR A 151 17.03 8.69 -32.24
CA THR A 151 17.18 9.33 -33.55
C THR A 151 17.69 8.43 -34.70
N LEU A 152 17.41 8.91 -35.92
CA LEU A 152 18.13 8.73 -37.20
C LEU A 152 17.64 7.67 -38.21
N GLN A 153 16.97 8.20 -39.24
CA GLN A 153 17.44 8.24 -40.63
C GLN A 153 17.37 6.92 -41.44
N ARG A 154 16.54 6.92 -42.48
CA ARG A 154 16.92 6.36 -43.80
C ARG A 154 16.03 6.86 -44.94
N SER A 155 16.74 7.46 -45.88
CA SER A 155 16.42 7.96 -47.21
C SER A 155 15.44 7.11 -48.02
N PHE A 156 14.51 7.77 -48.72
CA PHE A 156 13.84 7.22 -49.89
C PHE A 156 14.37 7.90 -51.17
N MET A 157 14.87 7.05 -52.06
CA MET A 157 15.43 7.39 -53.37
C MET A 157 14.32 7.48 -54.42
N LEU A 158 14.34 8.61 -55.11
CA LEU A 158 13.98 8.96 -56.50
C LEU A 158 13.47 7.90 -57.52
N LEU A 159 12.68 8.44 -58.48
CA LEU A 159 12.37 8.02 -59.88
C LEU A 159 10.98 7.38 -60.06
N ARG A 160 10.12 7.74 -61.03
CA ARG A 160 10.30 8.41 -62.34
C ARG A 160 8.96 8.95 -62.88
N ARG A 161 9.08 9.94 -63.76
CA ARG A 161 8.06 10.60 -64.62
C ARG A 161 7.29 9.63 -65.53
N ILE A 162 6.02 9.94 -65.83
CA ILE A 162 5.39 9.78 -67.16
C ILE A 162 4.32 10.88 -67.36
N ARG A 163 4.38 11.53 -68.53
CA ARG A 163 3.40 12.46 -69.12
C ARG A 163 2.18 11.70 -69.65
N VAL A 164 1.00 12.31 -69.58
CA VAL A 164 0.14 12.63 -70.75
C VAL A 164 -0.50 13.98 -70.46
#